data_AF-A0A7X8XIT8-F1
#
_entry.id   AF-A0A7X8XIT8-F1
#
_cell.length_a   1.000
_cell.length_b   1.000
_cell.length_c   1.000
_cell.angle_alpha   90.00
_cell.angle_beta   90.00
_cell.angle_gamma   90.00
#
_symmetry.space_group_name_H-M   'P 1'
#
loop_
_entity.id
_entity.type
_entity.pdbx_description
1 polymer ?
#
loop_
_entity_poly.entity_id
_entity_poly.type
_entity_poly.pdbx_seq_one_letter_code
_entity_poly.pdbx_strand_id
1 'polypeptide(L)' 'MSVKAKPFIKWAGGKSQLIESIEKCLHKNFTKKNNVTYIEPFVGGGAVLFWILRQYP' A
#
# COMPACT_ATOMS: atom_id res chain seq x y z
N MET A 1 -6.44 17.39 11.97
CA MET A 1 -5.52 16.31 11.53
C MET A 1 -6.33 15.32 10.72
N SER A 2 -5.96 15.05 9.46
CA SER A 2 -6.63 14.01 8.67
C SER A 2 -6.22 12.63 9.19
N VAL A 3 -7.19 11.82 9.63
CA VAL A 3 -6.93 10.46 10.10
C VAL A 3 -6.58 9.60 8.89
N LYS A 4 -5.31 9.17 8.79
CA LYS A 4 -4.87 8.25 7.74
C LYS A 4 -5.33 6.82 8.07
N ALA A 5 -5.98 6.17 7.11
CA ALA A 5 -6.45 4.81 7.26
C ALA A 5 -5.28 3.81 7.49
N LYS A 6 -5.54 2.73 8.22
CA LYS A 6 -4.54 1.71 8.60
C LYS A 6 -5.19 0.32 8.67
N PRO A 7 -4.40 -0.77 8.58
CA PRO A 7 -4.90 -2.12 8.84
C PRO A 7 -5.61 -2.18 10.19
N PHE A 8 -6.84 -2.68 10.19
CA PHE A 8 -7.70 -2.72 11.38
C PHE A 8 -7.84 -4.13 11.96
N ILE A 9 -7.25 -5.13 11.32
CA ILE A 9 -7.25 -6.53 11.77
C ILE A 9 -5.84 -7.12 11.72
N LYS A 10 -5.51 -7.99 12.67
CA LYS A 10 -4.31 -8.84 12.57
C LYS A 10 -4.58 -9.94 11.56
N TRP A 11 -3.70 -10.11 10.59
CA TRP A 11 -3.86 -11.07 9.50
C TRP A 11 -2.62 -11.95 9.36
N ALA A 12 -2.82 -13.26 9.22
CA ALA A 12 -1.73 -14.20 8.95
C ALA A 12 -1.10 -13.89 7.57
N GLY A 13 0.23 -13.82 7.49
CA GLY A 13 0.91 -13.37 6.28
C GLY A 13 0.79 -11.85 6.02
N GLY A 14 0.56 -11.05 7.07
CA GLY A 14 0.53 -9.60 6.96
C GLY A 14 1.83 -9.02 6.37
N LYS A 15 1.71 -8.28 5.27
CA LYS A 15 2.86 -7.80 4.46
C LYS A 15 3.54 -6.54 5.02
N SER A 16 3.21 -6.09 6.24
CA SER A 16 3.70 -4.82 6.79
C SER A 16 5.22 -4.73 6.89
N GLN A 17 5.90 -5.83 7.21
CA GLN A 17 7.36 -5.89 7.30
C GLN A 17 8.05 -5.91 5.93
N LEU A 18 7.29 -6.22 4.86
CA LEU A 18 7.81 -6.30 3.49
C LEU A 18 7.60 -5.01 2.70
N ILE A 19 7.00 -3.98 3.30
CA ILE A 19 6.65 -2.72 2.62
C ILE A 19 7.87 -2.09 1.95
N GLU A 20 9.02 -2.03 2.64
CA GLU A 20 10.24 -1.41 2.08
C GLU A 20 10.75 -2.17 0.84
N SER A 21 10.66 -3.50 0.85
CA SER A 21 11.01 -4.33 -0.31
C SER A 21 10.04 -4.13 -1.46
N ILE A 22 8.73 -4.05 -1.17
CA ILE A 22 7.68 -3.79 -2.17
C ILE A 22 7.86 -2.41 -2.80
N GLU A 23 8.18 -1.39 -1.99
CA GLU A 23 8.46 -0.03 -2.45
C GLU A 23 9.62 -0.01 -3.45
N LYS A 24 10.70 -0.74 -3.18
CA LYS A 24 11.85 -0.85 -4.10
C LYS A 24 11.48 -1.52 -5.44
N CYS A 25 10.45 -2.35 -5.45
CA CYS A 25 9.94 -2.99 -6.66
C CYS A 25 8.93 -2.13 -7.44
N LEU A 26 8.39 -1.06 -6.84
CA LEU A 26 7.50 -0.16 -7.57
C LEU A 26 8.26 0.57 -8.67
N HIS A 27 7.54 0.87 -9.77
CA HIS A 27 8.11 1.65 -10.86
C HIS A 27 8.51 3.03 -10.33
N LYS A 28 9.75 3.48 -10.61
CA LYS A 28 10.27 4.79 -10.15
C LYS A 28 9.38 5.99 -10.50
N ASN A 29 8.55 5.86 -11.54
CA ASN A 29 7.64 6.90 -12.01
C ASN A 29 6.19 6.70 -11.54
N PHE A 30 5.94 5.89 -10.52
CA PHE A 30 4.59 5.63 -9.99
C PHE A 30 3.87 6.92 -9.57
N THR A 31 4.58 7.86 -8.93
CA THR A 31 4.09 9.19 -8.55
C THR A 31 3.75 10.11 -9.72
N LYS A 32 4.38 9.90 -10.88
CA LYS A 32 4.27 10.79 -12.05
C LYS A 32 3.14 10.37 -13.00
N LYS A 33 2.54 9.20 -12.77
CA LYS A 33 1.42 8.73 -13.57
C LYS A 33 0.14 9.38 -13.06
N ASN A 34 -0.54 10.12 -13.94
CA ASN A 34 -1.88 10.59 -13.67
C ASN A 34 -2.85 9.41 -13.78
N ASN A 35 -3.87 9.38 -12.90
CA ASN A 35 -4.98 8.43 -12.95
C ASN A 35 -4.57 6.94 -12.85
N VAL A 36 -3.75 6.61 -11.85
CA VAL A 36 -3.32 5.23 -11.59
C VAL A 36 -4.42 4.44 -10.89
N THR A 37 -4.68 3.22 -11.38
CA THR A 37 -5.50 2.23 -10.67
C THR A 37 -4.58 1.23 -9.97
N TYR A 38 -4.65 1.19 -8.65
CA TYR A 38 -3.99 0.16 -7.84
C TYR A 38 -4.88 -1.08 -7.72
N ILE A 39 -4.36 -2.25 -8.07
CA ILE A 39 -5.09 -3.52 -8.02
C ILE A 39 -4.30 -4.48 -7.13
N GLU A 40 -4.90 -4.95 -6.04
CA GLU A 40 -4.33 -5.96 -5.14
C GLU A 40 -5.30 -7.15 -5.03
N PRO A 41 -5.19 -8.18 -5.89
CA PRO A 41 -6.12 -9.30 -5.92
C PRO A 41 -6.16 -10.08 -4.59
N PHE A 42 -5.04 -10.09 -3.86
CA PHE A 42 -4.88 -10.78 -2.57
C PHE A 42 -4.57 -9.78 -1.45
N VAL A 43 -5.57 -8.97 -1.11
CA VAL A 43 -5.45 -7.86 -0.15
C VAL A 43 -5.08 -8.32 1.27
N GLY A 44 -5.69 -9.41 1.75
CA GLY A 44 -5.55 -9.85 3.15
C GLY A 44 -5.91 -8.72 4.12
N GLY A 45 -5.05 -8.45 5.10
CA GLY A 45 -5.20 -7.30 6.02
C GLY A 45 -4.96 -5.91 5.39
N GLY A 46 -4.68 -5.83 4.08
CA GLY A 46 -4.55 -4.56 3.35
C GLY A 46 -3.29 -3.75 3.67
N ALA A 47 -2.25 -4.37 4.23
CA ALA A 47 -1.03 -3.67 4.65
C ALA A 47 -0.42 -2.80 3.53
N VAL A 48 -0.40 -3.30 2.29
CA VAL A 48 0.14 -2.58 1.13
C VAL A 48 -0.82 -1.51 0.64
N LEU A 49 -2.12 -1.83 0.48
CA LEU A 49 -3.16 -0.85 0.16
C LEU A 49 -3.13 0.38 1.08
N PHE A 50 -3.15 0.18 2.40
CA PHE A 50 -3.11 1.29 3.34
C PHE A 50 -1.80 2.08 3.26
N TRP A 51 -0.68 1.43 2.94
CA TRP A 51 0.56 2.15 2.71
C TRP A 51 0.51 2.97 1.40
N ILE A 52 0.04 2.40 0.29
CA ILE A 52 -0.15 3.11 -1.00
C ILE A 52 -0.99 4.37 -0.80
N LEU A 53 -2.16 4.28 -0.17
CA LEU A 53 -3.05 5.43 0.09
C LEU A 53 -2.41 6.50 0.99
N ARG A 54 -1.43 6.13 1.82
CA ARG A 54 -0.73 7.07 2.70
C ARG A 54 0.39 7.81 1.99
N GLN A 55 1.05 7.16 1.03
CA GLN A 55 2.17 7.69 0.25
C GLN A 55 1.70 8.47 -0.99
N TYR A 56 0.61 8.03 -1.61
CA TYR A 56 0.04 8.59 -2.83
C TYR A 56 -1.43 8.97 -2.58
N PRO A 57 -1.68 10.07 -1.86
CA PRO A 57 -3.02 10.58 -1.60
C PRO A 57 -3.73 11.06 -2.87
#